data_AF-A0A667Y166-F1
#
_entry.id   AF-A0A667Y166-F1
#
_cell.length_a   1.000
_cell.length_b   1.000
_cell.length_c   1.000
_cell.angle_alpha   90.00
_cell.angle_beta   90.00
_cell.angle_gamma   90.00
#
_symmetry.space_group_name_H-M   'P 1'
#
loop_
_entity.id
_entity.type
_entity.pdbx_description
1 polymer ?
#
loop_
_entity_poly.entity_id
_entity_poly.type
_entity_poly.pdbx_seq_one_letter_code
_entity_poly.pdbx_strand_id
1 'polypeptide(L)'
;GRGFGKHSHDELSILVPLSQCCRVRKSTYLRLQLLAKEEYQLSSMIEESLLHDRLSPILIQPHLQAMDRRLQLVLQVLAGCMEKEGYANVVEDDLGTRAPTGAQATGSEV
;
A
#
# COMPACT_ATOMS: atom_id res chain seq x y z
N GLY A 1 -16.12 3.10 11.01
CA GLY A 1 -15.06 2.26 11.60
C GLY A 1 -15.45 0.80 11.68
N ARG A 2 -15.33 0.03 10.59
CA ARG A 2 -15.52 -1.45 10.58
C ARG A 2 -14.22 -2.23 10.31
N GLY A 3 -13.06 -1.58 10.33
CA GLY A 3 -11.78 -2.17 9.92
C GLY A 3 -11.09 -3.02 10.99
N PHE A 4 -11.08 -2.58 12.25
CA PHE A 4 -10.32 -3.21 13.34
C PHE A 4 -11.19 -4.08 14.25
N GLY A 5 -12.09 -4.90 13.68
CA GLY A 5 -12.99 -5.75 14.47
C GLY A 5 -12.38 -7.05 14.97
N LYS A 6 -11.38 -7.60 14.27
CA LYS A 6 -10.68 -8.86 14.63
C LYS A 6 -9.19 -8.73 14.31
N HIS A 7 -8.32 -9.08 15.26
CA HIS A 7 -6.86 -9.12 15.05
C HIS A 7 -6.34 -10.54 14.79
N SER A 8 -7.06 -11.56 15.26
CA SER A 8 -6.71 -12.99 15.14
C SER A 8 -7.23 -13.65 13.86
N HIS A 9 -8.00 -12.92 13.04
CA HIS A 9 -8.55 -13.41 11.78
C HIS A 9 -8.17 -12.45 10.65
N ASP A 10 -7.69 -13.01 9.54
CA ASP A 10 -7.35 -12.26 8.34
C ASP A 10 -8.37 -12.60 7.26
N GLU A 11 -9.16 -11.62 6.85
CA GLU A 11 -10.26 -11.82 5.90
C GLU A 11 -9.73 -11.79 4.46
N LEU A 12 -9.25 -12.93 3.98
CA LEU A 12 -8.62 -13.05 2.66
C LEU A 12 -9.55 -12.72 1.50
N SER A 13 -10.87 -12.81 1.68
CA SER A 13 -11.84 -12.41 0.65
C SER A 13 -11.70 -10.94 0.25
N ILE A 14 -11.16 -10.08 1.12
CA ILE A 14 -10.85 -8.66 0.81
C ILE A 14 -9.75 -8.54 -0.25
N LEU A 15 -8.83 -9.50 -0.32
CA LEU A 15 -7.73 -9.51 -1.31
C LEU A 15 -8.13 -10.12 -2.66
N VAL A 16 -9.37 -10.60 -2.80
CA VAL A 16 -9.86 -11.20 -4.05
C VAL A 16 -9.64 -10.28 -5.26
N PRO A 17 -9.99 -8.97 -5.22
CA PRO A 17 -9.72 -8.08 -6.35
C PRO A 17 -8.24 -7.99 -6.72
N LEU A 18 -7.34 -8.03 -5.73
CA LEU A 18 -5.90 -8.01 -5.98
C LEU A 18 -5.44 -9.28 -6.69
N SER A 19 -5.93 -10.45 -6.25
CA SER A 19 -5.60 -11.75 -6.85
C SER A 19 -6.25 -11.99 -8.21
N GLN A 20 -7.36 -11.34 -8.52
CA GLN A 20 -8.10 -11.50 -9.78
C GLN A 20 -7.63 -10.53 -10.84
N CYS A 21 -7.37 -9.27 -10.47
CA CYS A 21 -6.92 -8.26 -11.41
C CYS A 21 -5.41 -8.28 -11.60
N CYS A 22 -4.65 -8.74 -10.60
CA CYS A 22 -3.18 -8.78 -10.60
C CYS A 22 -2.53 -7.47 -11.07
N ARG A 23 -3.05 -6.31 -10.64
CA ARG A 23 -2.52 -4.98 -11.00
C ARG A 23 -2.31 -4.11 -9.76
N VAL A 24 -1.16 -3.44 -9.70
CA VAL A 24 -0.79 -2.51 -8.63
C VAL A 24 0.07 -1.38 -9.18
N ARG A 25 -0.04 -0.20 -8.57
CA ARG A 25 0.85 0.94 -8.87
C ARG A 25 2.25 0.70 -8.31
N LYS A 26 3.28 1.07 -9.06
CA LYS A 26 4.69 0.98 -8.66
C LYS A 26 4.97 1.77 -7.39
N SER A 27 4.40 2.97 -7.27
CA SER A 27 4.49 3.80 -6.05
C SER A 27 4.01 3.06 -4.80
N THR A 28 2.86 2.39 -4.91
CA THR A 28 2.27 1.58 -3.82
C THR A 28 3.11 0.36 -3.54
N TYR A 29 3.51 -0.41 -4.55
CA TYR A 29 4.29 -1.64 -4.36
C TYR A 29 5.61 -1.38 -3.64
N LEU A 30 6.36 -0.36 -4.07
CA LEU A 30 7.62 0.03 -3.41
C LEU A 30 7.41 0.47 -1.95
N ARG A 31 6.32 1.19 -1.67
CA ARG A 31 5.98 1.59 -0.29
C ARG A 31 5.65 0.37 0.58
N LEU A 32 4.91 -0.61 0.07
CA LEU A 32 4.60 -1.84 0.80
C LEU A 32 5.87 -2.64 1.09
N GLN A 33 6.79 -2.74 0.13
CA GLN A 33 8.09 -3.39 0.34
C GLN A 33 8.93 -2.66 1.40
N LEU A 34 8.92 -1.33 1.41
CA LEU A 34 9.63 -0.54 2.41
C LEU A 34 9.07 -0.81 3.83
N LEU A 35 7.75 -0.75 3.99
CA LEU A 35 7.05 -0.95 5.26
C LEU A 35 7.14 -2.39 5.81
N ALA A 36 7.59 -3.33 4.98
CA ALA A 36 7.81 -4.73 5.36
C ALA A 36 9.22 -4.97 5.93
N LYS A 37 10.13 -3.99 5.86
CA LYS A 37 11.48 -4.07 6.45
C LYS A 37 11.41 -3.77 7.95
N GLU A 38 12.27 -4.41 8.73
CA GLU A 38 12.33 -4.22 10.19
C GLU A 38 12.55 -2.76 10.60
N GLU A 39 13.38 -2.02 9.87
CA GLU A 39 13.67 -0.60 10.11
C GLU A 39 12.45 0.32 9.94
N TYR A 40 11.44 -0.10 9.18
CA TYR A 40 10.27 0.71 8.81
C TYR A 40 8.95 -0.03 9.07
N GLN A 41 8.96 -0.95 10.03
CA GLN A 41 7.85 -1.85 10.29
C GLN A 41 6.53 -1.08 10.47
N LEU A 42 5.49 -1.48 9.73
CA LEU A 42 4.21 -0.78 9.68
C LEU A 42 3.57 -0.59 11.06
N SER A 43 3.62 -1.60 11.93
CA SER A 43 3.13 -1.50 13.31
C SER A 43 3.76 -0.34 14.08
N SER A 44 5.08 -0.24 14.07
CA SER A 44 5.85 0.81 14.75
C SER A 44 5.51 2.20 14.23
N MET A 45 5.43 2.35 12.90
CA MET A 45 5.09 3.62 12.25
C MET A 45 3.67 4.09 12.62
N ILE A 46 2.71 3.15 12.70
CA ILE A 46 1.33 3.45 13.06
C ILE A 46 1.20 3.74 14.55
N GLU A 47 1.89 2.98 15.40
CA GLU A 47 1.91 3.22 16.85
C GLU A 47 2.42 4.63 17.18
N GLU A 48 3.55 5.03 16.59
CA GLU A 48 4.13 6.37 16.77
C GLU A 48 3.20 7.47 16.26
N SER A 49 2.59 7.27 15.09
CA SER A 49 1.64 8.22 14.49
C SER A 49 0.40 8.44 15.37
N LEU A 50 -0.08 7.39 16.03
CA LEU A 50 -1.27 7.44 16.90
C LEU A 50 -0.95 7.86 18.34
N LEU A 51 0.33 7.90 18.73
CA LEU A 51 0.77 8.12 20.10
C LEU A 51 0.28 9.46 20.68
N HIS A 52 0.24 10.51 19.85
CA HIS A 52 -0.09 11.88 20.24
C HIS A 52 -1.59 12.18 20.24
N ASP A 53 -2.44 11.20 19.89
CA ASP A 53 -3.89 11.37 19.96
C ASP A 53 -4.38 11.31 21.40
N ARG A 54 -5.40 12.12 21.73
CA ARG A 54 -6.02 12.15 23.06
C ARG A 54 -6.71 10.83 23.43
N LEU A 55 -7.08 10.03 22.43
CA LEU A 55 -7.69 8.71 22.59
C LEU A 55 -6.64 7.58 22.67
N SER A 56 -5.36 7.90 22.76
CA SER A 56 -4.30 6.91 22.86
C SER A 56 -4.46 6.03 24.13
N PRO A 57 -4.32 4.69 24.00
CA PRO A 57 -4.04 3.95 22.77
C PRO A 57 -5.29 3.75 21.89
N ILE A 58 -5.21 4.16 20.61
CA ILE A 58 -6.30 3.97 19.64
C ILE A 58 -6.40 2.51 19.18
N LEU A 59 -5.25 1.86 18.96
CA LEU A 59 -5.15 0.45 18.57
C LEU A 59 -4.36 -0.31 19.62
N ILE A 60 -4.85 -1.51 19.97
CA ILE A 60 -4.14 -2.43 20.87
C ILE A 60 -3.04 -3.19 20.12
N GLN A 61 -2.01 -3.63 20.84
CA GLN A 61 -0.84 -4.34 20.27
C GLN A 61 -1.18 -5.49 19.30
N PRO A 62 -2.18 -6.36 19.58
CA PRO A 62 -2.52 -7.43 18.65
C PRO A 62 -2.99 -6.92 17.27
N HIS A 63 -3.64 -5.75 17.21
CA HIS A 63 -4.04 -5.15 15.94
C HIS A 63 -2.85 -4.60 15.16
N LEU A 64 -1.88 -4.00 15.84
CA LEU A 64 -0.65 -3.53 15.21
C LEU A 64 0.13 -4.71 14.60
N GLN A 65 0.33 -5.79 15.36
CA GLN A 65 0.97 -7.01 14.86
C GLN A 65 0.20 -7.66 13.70
N ALA A 66 -1.13 -7.62 13.75
CA ALA A 66 -1.96 -8.14 12.65
C ALA A 66 -1.75 -7.33 11.36
N MET A 67 -1.45 -6.03 11.43
CA MET A 67 -1.17 -5.22 10.24
C MET A 67 0.12 -5.69 9.54
N ASP A 68 1.18 -5.97 10.29
CA ASP A 68 2.43 -6.49 9.71
C ASP A 68 2.22 -7.85 9.05
N ARG A 69 1.52 -8.77 9.73
CA ARG A 69 1.17 -10.08 9.15
C ARG A 69 0.35 -9.93 7.86
N ARG A 70 -0.63 -9.04 7.84
CA ARG A 70 -1.47 -8.78 6.66
C ARG A 70 -0.70 -8.11 5.52
N LEU A 71 0.25 -7.24 5.84
CA LEU A 71 1.15 -6.66 4.84
C LEU A 71 1.97 -7.75 4.14
N GLN A 72 2.49 -8.71 4.88
CA GLN A 72 3.20 -9.87 4.30
C GLN A 72 2.28 -10.69 3.39
N LEU A 73 1.02 -10.93 3.80
CA LEU A 73 0.03 -11.62 2.94
C LEU A 73 -0.24 -10.87 1.63
N VAL A 74 -0.35 -9.53 1.68
CA VAL A 74 -0.52 -8.71 0.47
C VAL A 74 0.68 -8.85 -0.46
N LEU A 75 1.90 -8.80 0.08
CA LEU A 75 3.13 -8.99 -0.71
C LEU A 75 3.22 -10.39 -1.32
N GLN A 76 2.79 -11.43 -0.59
CA GLN A 76 2.73 -12.80 -1.11
C GLN A 76 1.73 -12.94 -2.27
N VAL A 77 0.55 -12.32 -2.17
CA VAL A 77 -0.42 -12.31 -3.28
C VAL A 77 0.18 -11.63 -4.52
N LEU A 78 0.86 -10.50 -4.33
CA LEU A 78 1.55 -9.81 -5.43
C LEU A 78 2.68 -10.65 -6.03
N ALA A 79 3.48 -11.33 -5.20
CA ALA A 79 4.51 -12.26 -5.66
C ALA A 79 3.93 -13.36 -6.54
N GLY A 80 2.82 -13.99 -6.09
CA GLY A 80 2.11 -14.99 -6.89
C GLY A 80 1.54 -14.44 -8.21
N CYS A 81 1.06 -13.19 -8.24
CA CYS A 81 0.68 -12.53 -9.48
C CYS A 81 1.88 -12.33 -10.42
N MET A 82 3.02 -11.85 -9.89
CA MET A 82 4.24 -11.60 -10.68
C MET A 82 4.85 -12.89 -11.25
N GLU A 83 4.75 -14.00 -10.52
CA GLU A 83 5.17 -15.33 -11.00
C GLU A 83 4.29 -15.82 -12.16
N LYS A 84 3.00 -15.52 -12.14
CA LYS A 84 2.03 -15.98 -13.17
C LYS A 84 1.99 -15.09 -14.40
N GLU A 85 1.98 -13.78 -14.22
CA GLU A 85 1.72 -12.81 -15.28
C GLU A 85 2.96 -11.99 -15.67
N GLY A 86 4.02 -12.02 -14.85
CA GLY A 86 5.24 -11.25 -15.06
C GLY A 86 5.19 -9.84 -14.45
N TYR A 87 6.34 -9.37 -13.95
CA TYR A 87 6.46 -8.09 -13.22
C TYR A 87 5.86 -6.89 -13.97
N ALA A 88 6.15 -6.75 -15.27
CA ALA A 88 5.71 -5.61 -16.08
C ALA A 88 4.19 -5.55 -16.30
N ASN A 89 3.49 -6.69 -16.21
CA ASN A 89 2.04 -6.75 -16.36
C ASN A 89 1.32 -6.45 -15.03
N VAL A 90 1.99 -6.76 -13.91
CA VAL A 90 1.44 -6.58 -12.57
C VAL A 90 1.71 -5.19 -12.00
N VAL A 91 2.90 -4.65 -12.23
CA VAL A 91 3.36 -3.38 -11.63
C VAL A 91 3.34 -2.25 -12.66
N GLU A 92 2.33 -1.39 -12.57
CA GLU A 92 2.17 -0.22 -13.44
C GLU A 92 3.05 0.94 -12.95
N ASP A 93 3.93 1.45 -13.83
CA ASP A 93 4.78 2.59 -13.50
C ASP A 93 4.01 3.91 -13.50
N ASP A 94 3.68 4.40 -12.31
CA ASP A 94 3.04 5.69 -12.06
C ASP A 94 4.00 6.75 -11.50
N LEU A 95 5.30 6.45 -11.45
CA LEU A 95 6.35 7.36 -10.98
C LEU A 95 6.98 8.19 -12.10
N GLY A 96 6.66 7.86 -13.36
CA GLY A 96 7.02 8.65 -14.53
C GLY A 96 6.42 10.06 -14.45
N THR A 97 7.27 11.06 -14.64
CA THR A 97 7.00 12.49 -14.59
C THR A 97 5.63 12.83 -15.17
N ARG A 98 4.70 13.32 -14.34
CA ARG A 98 3.63 14.18 -14.85
C ARG A 98 4.32 15.42 -15.38
N ALA A 99 4.77 15.38 -16.64
CA ALA A 99 5.24 16.57 -17.33
C ALA A 99 4.12 17.62 -17.16
N PRO A 100 4.42 18.83 -16.66
CA PRO A 100 3.44 19.90 -16.70
C PRO A 100 3.09 20.08 -18.18
N THR A 101 1.85 19.79 -18.55
CA THR A 101 1.31 20.16 -19.85
C THR A 101 1.56 21.66 -20.00
N GLY A 102 2.53 21.99 -20.85
CA GLY A 102 3.03 23.33 -21.03
C GLY A 102 1.93 24.30 -21.43
N ALA A 103 2.11 25.54 -20.98
CA ALA A 103 1.40 26.71 -21.44
C ALA A 103 1.28 26.74 -22.98
N GLN A 104 0.06 26.88 -23.48
CA GLN A 104 -0.17 27.53 -24.77
C GLN A 104 -0.34 29.03 -24.49
N ALA A 105 0.79 29.74 -24.52
CA ALA A 105 0.78 31.17 -24.82
C ALA A 105 0.72 31.29 -26.35
N THR A 106 -0.46 31.57 -26.90
CA THR A 106 -0.58 32.05 -28.29
C THR A 106 -0.56 33.57 -28.27
N GLY A 107 0.65 34.13 -28.32
CA GLY A 107 0.86 35.45 -28.88
C GLY A 107 1.27 35.28 -30.34
N SER A 108 0.42 35.72 -31.27
CA SER A 108 0.85 35.99 -32.65
C SER A 108 0.42 37.40 -32.99
N GLU A 109 1.40 38.29 -32.98
CA GLU A 109 1.46 39.53 -33.72
C GLU A 109 1.28 39.21 -35.22
N VAL A 110 0.34 39.91 -35.87
CA VAL A 110 0.47 40.66 -37.13
C VAL A 110 -0.71 41.62 -37.26
#